data_AF-A0A952ILQ4-F1
#
_entry.id   AF-A0A952ILQ4-F1
#
_cell.length_a   1.000
_cell.length_b   1.000
_cell.length_c   1.000
_cell.angle_alpha   90.00
_cell.angle_beta   90.00
_cell.angle_gamma   90.00
#
_symmetry.space_group_name_H-M   'P 1'
#
loop_
_entity.id
_entity.type
_entity.pdbx_description
1 polymer ?
#
loop_
_entity_poly.entity_id
_entity_poly.type
_entity_poly.pdbx_seq_one_letter_code
_entity_poly.pdbx_strand_id
1 'polypeptide(L)'
;MSNPQLPRSFQMPARRGVGLCIGFITGVLVSGSAMGAGQISTLNLSERRATPFSYEVDGVEYLWGQGNNQYLESFSLDGQIYDFGLSADRVEIRRDDIEGVASGEPCGVFVQSLDYSQATRTQAADFPADPNGSGNCDVEAMLASRIINRGAVDVFSNTAPDAKNIERIDYLFSYGASAPLLESGMEQVGHLASEKSGNNPVKMAAILALDEAGNPASYGPLVLIGASGCVDPAICYGITDLMHSYSMLQNNPNAPQSFPVETERSMESVGMAFVSLQALGLSPGQRYYGVSLFADDVDSTNHNLLDPTSFPDNTSDDYIVVGDDADIYGGLSGYFAGAALNEVAGSVFLDANGNGQPDDGEAGISNVSIILYSDENGNGLIDEGVDQPLGDP
;
A
#
# COMPACT_ATOMS: atom_id res chain seq x y z
N MET A 1 92.88 25.80 9.73
CA MET A 1 92.11 26.95 9.21
C MET A 1 91.95 26.78 7.71
N SER A 2 90.75 27.05 7.20
CA SER A 2 90.33 27.23 5.78
C SER A 2 90.52 26.07 4.78
N ASN A 3 89.37 25.54 4.33
CA ASN A 3 89.11 24.72 3.13
C ASN A 3 89.46 25.48 1.83
N PRO A 4 89.75 24.82 0.67
CA PRO A 4 88.68 24.68 -0.33
C PRO A 4 88.75 23.49 -1.33
N GLN A 5 87.54 23.03 -1.72
CA GLN A 5 86.98 22.60 -3.03
C GLN A 5 87.71 21.65 -4.04
N LEU A 6 87.01 20.50 -4.29
CA LEU A 6 86.58 19.84 -5.56
C LEU A 6 87.61 19.52 -6.69
N PRO A 7 87.51 18.33 -7.37
CA PRO A 7 86.59 18.24 -8.53
C PRO A 7 86.02 16.85 -8.95
N ARG A 8 84.91 16.94 -9.70
CA ARG A 8 84.44 16.20 -10.90
C ARG A 8 84.55 14.65 -11.03
N SER A 9 83.36 14.10 -11.33
CA SER A 9 82.98 13.09 -12.34
C SER A 9 83.61 11.69 -12.30
N PHE A 10 82.77 10.70 -12.00
CA PHE A 10 82.89 9.33 -12.49
C PHE A 10 81.52 8.86 -13.02
N GLN A 11 81.49 8.42 -14.28
CA GLN A 11 80.36 7.74 -14.92
C GLN A 11 80.62 6.22 -14.86
N MET A 12 79.62 5.43 -14.47
CA MET A 12 79.52 3.99 -14.75
C MET A 12 78.04 3.58 -14.90
N PRO A 13 77.75 2.46 -15.60
CA PRO A 13 76.72 2.42 -16.63
C PRO A 13 75.36 1.87 -16.18
N ALA A 14 74.39 2.02 -17.10
CA ALA A 14 72.99 1.65 -17.01
C ALA A 14 72.70 0.26 -16.44
N ARG A 15 71.80 0.20 -15.46
CA ARG A 15 70.98 -0.98 -15.17
C ARG A 15 69.52 -0.65 -15.43
N ARG A 16 68.91 -1.42 -16.34
CA ARG A 16 67.48 -1.44 -16.63
C ARG A 16 66.73 -1.87 -15.37
N GLY A 17 66.07 -0.93 -14.70
CA GLY A 17 65.05 -1.19 -13.70
C GLY A 17 63.69 -1.13 -14.38
N VAL A 18 62.98 -2.25 -14.39
CA VAL A 18 61.58 -2.36 -14.81
C VAL A 18 60.76 -1.44 -13.90
N GLY A 19 60.15 -0.40 -14.48
CA GLY A 19 59.23 0.48 -13.77
C GLY A 19 57.94 -0.29 -13.46
N LEU A 20 57.80 -0.72 -12.21
CA LEU A 20 56.53 -1.18 -11.67
C LEU A 20 55.71 0.07 -11.34
N CYS A 21 54.86 0.52 -12.28
CA CYS A 21 53.83 1.50 -11.98
C CYS A 21 52.79 0.83 -11.08
N ILE A 22 52.93 0.97 -9.76
CA ILE A 22 51.84 0.69 -8.83
C ILE A 22 50.87 1.86 -8.94
N GLY A 23 49.88 1.72 -9.82
CA GLY A 23 48.71 2.58 -9.82
C GLY A 23 47.94 2.33 -8.53
N PHE A 24 48.01 3.28 -7.59
CA PHE A 24 47.03 3.36 -6.51
C PHE A 24 45.70 3.80 -7.14
N ILE A 25 44.84 2.84 -7.45
CA ILE A 25 43.42 3.12 -7.64
C ILE A 25 42.88 3.29 -6.22
N THR A 26 42.71 4.55 -5.80
CA THR A 26 41.87 4.88 -4.65
C THR A 26 40.43 4.63 -5.09
N GLY A 27 39.97 3.38 -4.93
CA GLY A 27 38.56 3.05 -5.03
C GLY A 27 37.87 3.70 -3.84
N VAL A 28 37.06 4.72 -4.09
CA VAL A 28 36.04 5.11 -3.12
C VAL A 28 35.02 3.97 -3.16
N LEU A 29 35.08 3.09 -2.17
CA LEU A 29 33.97 2.21 -1.86
C LEU A 29 32.86 3.12 -1.32
N VAL A 30 31.98 3.58 -2.20
CA VAL A 30 30.66 4.01 -1.78
C VAL A 30 29.92 2.73 -1.46
N SER A 31 30.02 2.28 -0.20
CA SER A 31 29.04 1.36 0.36
C SER A 31 27.75 2.13 0.52
N GLY A 32 27.03 2.35 -0.59
CA GLY A 32 25.62 2.64 -0.52
C GLY A 32 24.98 1.38 0.05
N SER A 33 24.38 1.48 1.24
CA SER A 33 23.43 0.48 1.68
C SER A 33 22.39 0.39 0.56
N ALA A 34 22.28 -0.76 -0.11
CA ALA A 34 21.17 -0.99 -1.02
C ALA A 34 19.90 -1.07 -0.14
N MET A 35 19.23 0.07 0.03
CA MET A 35 17.91 0.10 0.67
C MET A 35 16.93 -0.65 -0.23
N GLY A 36 15.96 -1.34 0.36
CA GLY A 36 14.93 -2.01 -0.43
C GLY A 36 14.09 -1.03 -1.24
N ALA A 37 13.45 -1.54 -2.29
CA ALA A 37 12.62 -0.76 -3.19
C ALA A 37 11.34 -0.27 -2.50
N GLY A 38 10.75 0.81 -3.02
CA GLY A 38 9.41 1.26 -2.62
C GLY A 38 9.28 1.88 -1.23
N GLN A 39 10.37 2.10 -0.48
CA GLN A 39 10.33 2.65 0.87
C GLN A 39 9.85 4.11 0.89
N ILE A 40 8.72 4.37 1.56
CA ILE A 40 8.18 5.73 1.73
C ILE A 40 8.59 6.29 3.08
N SER A 41 9.12 7.52 3.10
CA SER A 41 9.58 8.18 4.33
C SER A 41 8.77 9.42 4.72
N THR A 42 7.99 10.00 3.80
CA THR A 42 7.29 11.27 4.03
C THR A 42 5.92 11.22 3.41
N LEU A 43 4.92 11.58 4.21
CA LEU A 43 3.51 11.65 3.80
C LEU A 43 3.04 13.11 3.78
N ASN A 44 2.20 13.45 2.80
CA ASN A 44 1.46 14.70 2.77
C ASN A 44 0.00 14.43 3.09
N LEU A 45 -0.50 15.11 4.13
CA LEU A 45 -1.83 14.88 4.66
C LEU A 45 -2.66 16.16 4.61
N SER A 46 -3.96 16.00 4.38
CA SER A 46 -4.96 17.02 4.71
C SER A 46 -5.79 16.61 5.92
N GLU A 47 -6.31 17.58 6.66
CA GLU A 47 -7.14 17.31 7.84
C GLU A 47 -8.57 17.76 7.61
N ARG A 48 -9.53 16.93 8.01
CA ARG A 48 -10.95 17.30 8.04
C ARG A 48 -11.55 16.91 9.37
N ARG A 49 -12.46 17.73 9.87
CA ARG A 49 -13.13 17.47 11.14
C ARG A 49 -13.83 16.11 11.08
N ALA A 50 -13.60 15.31 12.12
CA ALA A 50 -14.24 14.04 12.30
C ALA A 50 -15.71 14.21 12.75
N THR A 51 -16.57 13.28 12.36
CA THR A 51 -17.95 13.07 12.78
C THR A 51 -17.98 12.44 14.18
N PRO A 52 -18.49 13.15 15.21
CA PRO A 52 -18.57 12.62 16.56
C PRO A 52 -19.48 11.41 16.65
N PHE A 53 -19.02 10.39 17.37
CA PHE A 53 -19.79 9.18 17.70
C PHE A 53 -19.41 8.70 19.09
N SER A 54 -20.32 8.07 19.82
CA SER A 54 -20.00 7.47 21.11
C SER A 54 -20.82 6.23 21.42
N TYR A 55 -20.24 5.37 22.24
CA TYR A 55 -20.89 4.19 22.81
C TYR A 55 -20.30 3.89 24.19
N GLU A 56 -21.00 3.06 24.96
CA GLU A 56 -20.57 2.60 26.27
C GLU A 56 -20.57 1.08 26.30
N VAL A 57 -19.47 0.48 26.77
CA VAL A 57 -19.37 -0.96 27.05
C VAL A 57 -18.84 -1.12 28.48
N ASP A 58 -19.53 -1.93 29.29
CA ASP A 58 -19.14 -2.22 30.69
C ASP A 58 -18.85 -0.98 31.56
N GLY A 59 -19.60 0.11 31.34
CA GLY A 59 -19.44 1.37 32.08
C GLY A 59 -18.27 2.24 31.62
N VAL A 60 -17.61 1.87 30.51
CA VAL A 60 -16.54 2.65 29.87
C VAL A 60 -17.10 3.33 28.63
N GLU A 61 -17.07 4.66 28.61
CA GLU A 61 -17.48 5.48 27.47
C GLU A 61 -16.34 5.61 26.45
N TYR A 62 -16.65 5.36 25.18
CA TYR A 62 -15.77 5.52 24.03
C TYR A 62 -16.25 6.71 23.19
N LEU A 63 -15.37 7.70 23.02
CA LEU A 63 -15.65 8.94 22.30
C LEU A 63 -14.84 8.95 21.01
N TRP A 64 -15.52 8.83 19.87
CA TRP A 64 -14.93 8.88 18.54
C TRP A 64 -15.19 10.22 17.87
N GLY A 65 -14.38 10.53 16.86
CA GLY A 65 -14.49 11.75 16.08
C GLY A 65 -14.31 13.03 16.90
N GLN A 66 -13.46 12.99 17.93
CA GLN A 66 -13.16 14.14 18.78
C GLN A 66 -12.02 15.01 18.24
N GLY A 67 -11.41 14.60 17.13
CA GLY A 67 -10.34 15.32 16.44
C GLY A 67 -10.61 15.47 14.95
N ASN A 68 -9.57 15.23 14.16
CA ASN A 68 -9.62 15.29 12.71
C ASN A 68 -9.35 13.89 12.12
N ASN A 69 -10.03 13.59 11.03
CA ASN A 69 -9.59 12.58 10.07
C ASN A 69 -8.40 13.14 9.28
N GLN A 70 -7.33 12.36 9.16
CA GLN A 70 -6.14 12.71 8.38
C GLN A 70 -6.13 11.97 7.05
N TYR A 71 -6.28 12.69 5.95
CA TYR A 71 -6.38 12.14 4.59
C TYR A 71 -5.01 12.09 3.94
N LEU A 72 -4.62 10.94 3.43
CA LEU A 72 -3.43 10.81 2.58
C LEU A 72 -3.69 11.45 1.21
N GLU A 73 -2.93 12.49 0.88
CA GLU A 73 -3.05 13.21 -0.40
C GLU A 73 -1.91 12.86 -1.35
N SER A 74 -0.68 12.78 -0.83
CA SER A 74 0.51 12.39 -1.61
C SER A 74 1.62 11.88 -0.69
N PHE A 75 2.69 11.36 -1.28
CA PHE A 75 3.89 10.96 -0.56
C PHE A 75 5.15 11.27 -1.36
N SER A 76 6.30 11.18 -0.70
CA SER A 76 7.60 11.28 -1.37
C SER A 76 8.37 9.96 -1.32
N LEU A 77 8.89 9.57 -2.48
CA LEU A 77 9.74 8.41 -2.70
C LEU A 77 10.93 8.86 -3.56
N ASP A 78 12.15 8.65 -3.08
CA ASP A 78 13.41 9.04 -3.75
C ASP A 78 13.44 10.51 -4.22
N GLY A 79 12.80 11.41 -3.47
CA GLY A 79 12.70 12.84 -3.78
C GLY A 79 11.70 13.20 -4.88
N GLN A 80 10.98 12.22 -5.43
CA GLN A 80 9.81 12.44 -6.28
C GLN A 80 8.55 12.51 -5.43
N ILE A 81 7.53 13.21 -5.93
CA ILE A 81 6.20 13.30 -5.32
C ILE A 81 5.26 12.40 -6.12
N TYR A 82 4.47 11.62 -5.40
CA TYR A 82 3.42 10.77 -5.95
C TYR A 82 2.08 11.25 -5.41
N ASP A 83 1.24 11.74 -6.31
CA ASP A 83 -0.08 12.27 -5.99
C ASP A 83 -1.13 11.16 -6.07
N PHE A 84 -2.15 11.28 -5.23
CA PHE A 84 -3.32 10.41 -5.27
C PHE A 84 -4.07 10.56 -6.61
N GLY A 85 -4.35 9.44 -7.27
CA GLY A 85 -5.15 9.38 -8.49
C GLY A 85 -6.64 9.13 -8.20
N LEU A 86 -7.13 7.93 -8.53
CA LEU A 86 -8.49 7.49 -8.21
C LEU A 86 -8.48 6.40 -7.14
N SER A 87 -9.55 6.36 -6.34
CA SER A 87 -9.84 5.25 -5.43
C SER A 87 -10.49 4.08 -6.18
N ALA A 88 -10.26 2.87 -5.68
CA ALA A 88 -11.09 1.71 -5.93
C ALA A 88 -12.57 2.03 -5.67
N ASP A 89 -13.45 1.50 -6.50
CA ASP A 89 -14.89 1.66 -6.37
C ASP A 89 -15.44 0.83 -5.20
N ARG A 90 -14.80 -0.32 -4.92
CA ARG A 90 -15.18 -1.27 -3.87
C ARG A 90 -13.94 -1.75 -3.13
N VAL A 91 -14.09 -1.96 -1.83
CA VAL A 91 -13.16 -2.75 -1.02
C VAL A 91 -13.93 -3.92 -0.47
N GLU A 92 -13.43 -5.13 -0.67
CA GLU A 92 -14.10 -6.35 -0.22
C GLU A 92 -13.17 -7.22 0.62
N ILE A 93 -13.66 -7.64 1.77
CA ILE A 93 -12.95 -8.54 2.66
C ILE A 93 -13.46 -9.95 2.38
N ARG A 94 -12.53 -10.86 2.07
CA ARG A 94 -12.83 -12.29 1.94
C ARG A 94 -12.48 -13.00 3.23
N ARG A 95 -13.44 -13.74 3.76
CA ARG A 95 -13.31 -14.44 5.04
C ARG A 95 -13.45 -15.94 4.86
N ASP A 96 -12.80 -16.69 5.74
CA ASP A 96 -13.07 -18.11 5.96
C ASP A 96 -13.25 -18.40 7.45
N ASP A 97 -14.44 -18.86 7.84
CA ASP A 97 -14.76 -19.09 9.25
C ASP A 97 -14.00 -20.31 9.79
N ILE A 98 -13.25 -20.11 10.89
CA ILE A 98 -12.44 -21.15 11.52
C ILE A 98 -13.18 -21.68 12.74
N GLU A 99 -13.60 -22.96 12.70
CA GLU A 99 -14.43 -23.58 13.73
C GLU A 99 -13.79 -23.45 15.13
N GLY A 100 -14.48 -22.72 16.02
CA GLY A 100 -14.07 -22.54 17.41
C GLY A 100 -12.97 -21.49 17.62
N VAL A 101 -12.54 -20.81 16.56
CA VAL A 101 -11.53 -19.74 16.61
C VAL A 101 -12.16 -18.39 16.29
N ALA A 102 -12.65 -18.21 15.05
CA ALA A 102 -13.26 -16.97 14.61
C ALA A 102 -14.39 -17.22 13.60
N SER A 103 -15.47 -16.44 13.69
CA SER A 103 -16.63 -16.55 12.82
C SER A 103 -17.37 -15.22 12.64
N GLY A 104 -18.00 -15.03 11.49
CA GLY A 104 -18.75 -13.82 11.16
C GLY A 104 -17.84 -12.65 10.80
N GLU A 105 -18.08 -11.46 11.36
CA GLU A 105 -17.34 -10.24 11.01
C GLU A 105 -16.63 -9.63 12.23
N PRO A 106 -15.61 -10.28 12.79
CA PRO A 106 -14.80 -9.68 13.87
C PRO A 106 -14.32 -8.28 13.50
N CYS A 107 -14.51 -7.35 14.44
CA CYS A 107 -14.00 -6.00 14.33
C CYS A 107 -12.71 -5.89 15.13
N GLY A 108 -11.61 -5.61 14.44
CA GLY A 108 -10.38 -5.12 15.03
C GLY A 108 -9.97 -3.83 14.34
N VAL A 109 -9.81 -2.76 15.12
CA VAL A 109 -9.43 -1.44 14.60
C VAL A 109 -8.40 -0.78 15.50
N PHE A 110 -7.53 0.01 14.89
CA PHE A 110 -6.68 0.96 15.60
C PHE A 110 -7.05 2.38 15.21
N VAL A 111 -6.90 3.31 16.14
CA VAL A 111 -7.23 4.72 15.92
C VAL A 111 -6.37 5.63 16.77
N GLN A 112 -5.99 6.79 16.23
CA GLN A 112 -5.23 7.79 16.98
C GLN A 112 -5.99 8.21 18.25
N SER A 113 -5.36 7.97 19.39
CA SER A 113 -5.79 8.40 20.72
C SER A 113 -5.44 9.86 20.96
N LEU A 114 -6.38 10.62 21.52
CA LEU A 114 -6.16 12.00 21.95
C LEU A 114 -5.71 12.12 23.41
N ASP A 115 -5.74 11.01 24.15
CA ASP A 115 -5.33 10.97 25.55
C ASP A 115 -4.59 9.67 25.81
N TYR A 116 -3.25 9.67 25.74
CA TYR A 116 -2.46 8.46 25.96
C TYR A 116 -2.47 7.95 27.43
N SER A 117 -2.94 8.75 28.39
CA SER A 117 -2.88 8.41 29.83
C SER A 117 -3.86 7.33 30.28
N GLN A 118 -4.75 6.89 29.37
CA GLN A 118 -5.85 5.97 29.64
C GLN A 118 -6.92 6.50 30.60
N ALA A 119 -6.88 7.80 30.94
CA ALA A 119 -7.95 8.42 31.72
C ALA A 119 -9.27 8.49 30.95
N THR A 120 -9.21 8.62 29.62
CA THR A 120 -10.37 8.63 28.72
C THR A 120 -10.16 7.69 27.52
N ARG A 121 -11.24 7.31 26.83
CA ARG A 121 -11.22 6.59 25.55
C ARG A 121 -11.62 7.53 24.42
N THR A 122 -10.79 8.56 24.23
CA THR A 122 -11.03 9.65 23.29
C THR A 122 -10.20 9.46 22.03
N GLN A 123 -10.86 9.28 20.90
CA GLN A 123 -10.26 8.96 19.61
C GLN A 123 -10.44 10.11 18.61
N ALA A 124 -9.42 10.34 17.78
CA ALA A 124 -9.38 11.46 16.86
C ALA A 124 -10.33 11.29 15.66
N ALA A 125 -10.27 10.14 15.00
CA ALA A 125 -10.96 9.85 13.75
C ALA A 125 -12.38 9.30 13.97
N ASP A 126 -13.16 9.23 12.89
CA ASP A 126 -14.52 8.70 12.89
C ASP A 126 -14.56 7.23 13.31
N PHE A 127 -15.65 6.82 13.96
CA PHE A 127 -15.93 5.39 14.11
C PHE A 127 -16.43 4.84 12.76
N PRO A 128 -15.82 3.78 12.22
CA PRO A 128 -16.33 3.11 11.03
C PRO A 128 -17.56 2.26 11.40
N ALA A 129 -18.70 2.90 11.68
CA ALA A 129 -19.91 2.20 12.11
C ALA A 129 -20.48 1.33 10.98
N ASP A 130 -20.94 0.12 11.33
CA ASP A 130 -21.67 -0.73 10.40
C ASP A 130 -23.00 -0.08 9.96
N PRO A 131 -23.39 -0.21 8.67
CA PRO A 131 -24.61 0.43 8.16
C PRO A 131 -25.89 -0.14 8.78
N ASN A 132 -25.82 -1.34 9.36
CA ASN A 132 -26.94 -2.00 10.01
C ASN A 132 -27.17 -1.52 11.46
N GLY A 133 -26.23 -0.75 12.03
CA GLY A 133 -26.31 -0.27 13.40
C GLY A 133 -26.31 -1.41 14.43
N SER A 134 -25.66 -2.54 14.12
CA SER A 134 -25.45 -3.63 15.07
C SER A 134 -24.50 -3.24 16.20
N GLY A 135 -23.75 -2.14 16.01
CA GLY A 135 -22.68 -1.71 16.88
C GLY A 135 -21.34 -2.33 16.50
N ASN A 136 -21.27 -3.10 15.42
CA ASN A 136 -20.02 -3.57 14.86
C ASN A 136 -19.33 -2.48 14.03
N CYS A 137 -18.13 -2.74 13.53
CA CYS A 137 -17.47 -1.85 12.57
C CYS A 137 -17.56 -2.33 11.12
N ASP A 138 -17.64 -1.37 10.20
CA ASP A 138 -17.50 -1.52 8.76
C ASP A 138 -16.02 -1.38 8.36
N VAL A 139 -15.30 -2.51 8.41
CA VAL A 139 -13.86 -2.54 8.09
C VAL A 139 -13.63 -2.23 6.60
N GLU A 140 -14.52 -2.66 5.72
CA GLU A 140 -14.44 -2.41 4.28
C GLU A 140 -14.52 -0.91 3.98
N ALA A 141 -15.51 -0.19 4.55
CA ALA A 141 -15.62 1.26 4.40
C ALA A 141 -14.44 2.01 5.04
N MET A 142 -13.88 1.48 6.13
CA MET A 142 -12.67 2.05 6.74
C MET A 142 -11.47 1.94 5.79
N LEU A 143 -11.22 0.77 5.22
CA LEU A 143 -10.11 0.51 4.29
C LEU A 143 -10.29 1.21 2.94
N ALA A 144 -11.54 1.43 2.52
CA ALA A 144 -11.89 2.25 1.35
C ALA A 144 -11.64 3.76 1.56
N SER A 145 -11.62 4.21 2.82
CA SER A 145 -11.39 5.63 3.13
C SER A 145 -9.92 6.01 2.98
N ARG A 146 -9.62 7.28 2.65
CA ARG A 146 -8.24 7.77 2.56
C ARG A 146 -7.61 8.14 3.91
N ILE A 147 -8.19 7.68 5.01
CA ILE A 147 -7.89 8.18 6.36
C ILE A 147 -6.77 7.33 6.97
N ILE A 148 -5.64 7.95 7.32
CA ILE A 148 -4.41 7.25 7.75
C ILE A 148 -4.22 7.23 9.28
N ASN A 149 -5.01 7.97 10.05
CA ASN A 149 -4.93 7.95 11.51
C ASN A 149 -5.86 6.90 12.15
N ARG A 150 -6.28 5.90 11.36
CA ARG A 150 -6.97 4.68 11.78
C ARG A 150 -6.74 3.55 10.77
N GLY A 151 -7.01 2.31 11.18
CA GLY A 151 -6.88 1.12 10.35
C GLY A 151 -7.43 -0.13 11.05
N ALA A 152 -7.24 -1.28 10.42
CA ALA A 152 -7.63 -2.59 10.93
C ALA A 152 -6.46 -3.27 11.63
N VAL A 153 -6.72 -3.96 12.74
CA VAL A 153 -5.67 -4.69 13.47
C VAL A 153 -5.66 -6.17 13.16
N ASP A 154 -4.46 -6.77 13.14
CA ASP A 154 -4.20 -8.20 13.03
C ASP A 154 -4.95 -8.83 11.86
N VAL A 155 -4.93 -8.17 10.70
CA VAL A 155 -5.93 -8.38 9.66
C VAL A 155 -6.01 -9.83 9.23
N PHE A 156 -4.89 -10.49 8.93
CA PHE A 156 -4.92 -11.89 8.49
C PHE A 156 -4.68 -12.88 9.64
N SER A 157 -4.70 -12.44 10.89
CA SER A 157 -4.55 -13.35 12.01
C SER A 157 -5.68 -14.38 12.04
N ASN A 158 -5.30 -15.64 12.09
CA ASN A 158 -6.19 -16.80 12.19
C ASN A 158 -6.00 -17.57 13.48
N THR A 159 -5.26 -16.98 14.44
CA THR A 159 -4.99 -17.60 15.75
C THR A 159 -5.49 -16.74 16.90
N ALA A 160 -6.01 -17.40 17.94
CA ALA A 160 -6.45 -16.70 19.14
C ALA A 160 -5.25 -16.06 19.87
N PRO A 161 -5.43 -14.88 20.52
CA PRO A 161 -6.72 -14.27 20.84
C PRO A 161 -7.29 -13.34 19.76
N ASP A 162 -6.49 -12.94 18.78
CA ASP A 162 -6.82 -11.83 17.87
C ASP A 162 -7.32 -12.28 16.49
N ALA A 163 -7.74 -13.54 16.35
CA ALA A 163 -8.22 -14.08 15.07
C ALA A 163 -9.33 -13.24 14.44
N LYS A 164 -9.17 -12.91 13.15
CA LYS A 164 -10.10 -12.09 12.37
C LYS A 164 -10.81 -12.83 11.27
N ASN A 165 -10.41 -14.06 10.91
CA ASN A 165 -10.96 -14.88 9.81
C ASN A 165 -10.86 -14.23 8.42
N ILE A 166 -10.02 -13.21 8.24
CA ILE A 166 -9.83 -12.52 6.96
C ILE A 166 -8.66 -13.16 6.23
N GLU A 167 -8.91 -13.52 4.98
CA GLU A 167 -7.95 -14.22 4.13
C GLU A 167 -7.41 -13.32 3.00
N ARG A 168 -8.21 -12.34 2.59
CA ARG A 168 -7.90 -11.47 1.45
C ARG A 168 -8.63 -10.14 1.57
N ILE A 169 -7.98 -9.06 1.17
CA ILE A 169 -8.62 -7.75 0.96
C ILE A 169 -8.50 -7.38 -0.51
N ASP A 170 -9.63 -7.14 -1.17
CA ASP A 170 -9.70 -6.76 -2.58
C ASP A 170 -9.99 -5.28 -2.72
N TYR A 171 -9.11 -4.52 -3.38
CA TYR A 171 -9.35 -3.14 -3.80
C TYR A 171 -9.69 -3.12 -5.28
N LEU A 172 -10.98 -2.96 -5.62
CA LEU A 172 -11.54 -3.21 -6.94
C LEU A 172 -11.85 -1.92 -7.70
N PHE A 173 -11.28 -1.76 -8.88
CA PHE A 173 -11.73 -0.80 -9.89
C PHE A 173 -12.69 -1.53 -10.82
N SER A 174 -13.99 -1.31 -10.63
CA SER A 174 -15.08 -2.04 -11.32
C SER A 174 -15.03 -1.84 -12.83
N TYR A 175 -14.55 -0.67 -13.28
CA TYR A 175 -14.36 -0.36 -14.69
C TYR A 175 -12.91 -0.62 -15.17
N GLY A 176 -12.04 -1.09 -14.29
CA GLY A 176 -10.61 -1.27 -14.53
C GLY A 176 -9.83 0.05 -14.67
N ALA A 177 -8.56 0.00 -14.32
CA ALA A 177 -7.59 1.04 -14.57
C ALA A 177 -6.61 0.59 -15.68
N SER A 178 -6.08 1.55 -16.42
CA SER A 178 -5.08 1.29 -17.46
C SER A 178 -3.69 1.60 -16.93
N ALA A 179 -2.76 0.66 -17.10
CA ALA A 179 -1.35 0.92 -16.85
C ALA A 179 -0.82 1.99 -17.83
N PRO A 180 0.23 2.76 -17.45
CA PRO A 180 0.89 3.71 -18.33
C PRO A 180 1.20 3.14 -19.72
N LEU A 181 0.99 3.94 -20.76
CA LEU A 181 1.21 3.50 -22.15
C LEU A 181 2.69 3.37 -22.51
N LEU A 182 3.57 4.04 -21.76
CA LEU A 182 5.02 4.02 -21.95
C LEU A 182 5.68 3.26 -20.80
N GLU A 183 6.68 2.45 -21.13
CA GLU A 183 7.47 1.68 -20.17
C GLU A 183 8.09 2.58 -19.07
N SER A 184 8.54 3.78 -19.44
CA SER A 184 9.11 4.76 -18.50
C SER A 184 8.13 5.25 -17.43
N GLY A 185 6.82 5.06 -17.63
CA GLY A 185 5.79 5.40 -16.65
C GLY A 185 5.46 4.26 -15.69
N MET A 186 5.82 3.01 -16.01
CA MET A 186 5.39 1.81 -15.27
C MET A 186 5.93 1.75 -13.84
N GLU A 187 7.09 2.36 -13.60
CA GLU A 187 7.69 2.50 -12.27
C GLU A 187 7.14 3.69 -11.49
N GLN A 188 6.40 4.59 -12.15
CA GLN A 188 5.90 5.84 -11.57
C GLN A 188 4.41 5.81 -11.25
N VAL A 189 3.73 4.69 -11.48
CA VAL A 189 2.33 4.47 -11.11
C VAL A 189 2.23 3.17 -10.33
N GLY A 190 1.39 3.12 -9.30
CA GLY A 190 1.29 1.94 -8.45
C GLY A 190 0.31 2.09 -7.30
N HIS A 191 0.39 1.14 -6.38
CA HIS A 191 -0.44 1.04 -5.18
C HIS A 191 0.39 1.11 -3.91
N LEU A 192 -0.28 1.32 -2.80
CA LEU A 192 0.34 1.35 -1.49
C LEU A 192 0.05 0.07 -0.71
N ALA A 193 1.06 -0.39 0.01
CA ALA A 193 0.89 -1.26 1.16
C ALA A 193 1.29 -0.46 2.41
N SER A 194 0.67 -0.75 3.54
CA SER A 194 1.03 -0.12 4.81
C SER A 194 0.91 -1.11 5.93
N GLU A 195 1.69 -0.89 6.97
CA GLU A 195 1.67 -1.70 8.18
C GLU A 195 2.11 -0.83 9.36
N LYS A 196 1.50 -1.01 10.54
CA LYS A 196 1.82 -0.24 11.74
C LYS A 196 3.21 -0.63 12.23
N SER A 197 4.15 0.30 12.14
CA SER A 197 5.57 0.10 12.44
C SER A 197 6.35 -0.77 11.44
N GLY A 198 5.69 -1.29 10.39
CA GLY A 198 6.33 -1.87 9.22
C GLY A 198 7.05 -3.18 9.53
N ASN A 199 6.60 -3.94 10.53
CA ASN A 199 7.22 -5.19 10.98
C ASN A 199 6.53 -6.45 10.43
N ASN A 200 5.30 -6.36 9.94
CA ASN A 200 4.56 -7.53 9.44
C ASN A 200 4.52 -7.54 7.89
N PRO A 201 5.20 -8.50 7.22
CA PRO A 201 5.15 -8.58 5.77
C PRO A 201 3.75 -8.92 5.26
N VAL A 202 3.43 -8.47 4.06
CA VAL A 202 2.22 -8.87 3.32
C VAL A 202 2.56 -9.14 1.87
N LYS A 203 1.64 -9.78 1.15
CA LYS A 203 1.74 -9.96 -0.30
C LYS A 203 0.66 -9.17 -1.01
N MET A 204 0.99 -8.70 -2.22
CA MET A 204 0.08 -8.00 -3.11
C MET A 204 0.08 -8.65 -4.49
N ALA A 205 -1.09 -8.73 -5.14
CA ALA A 205 -1.19 -9.14 -6.54
C ALA A 205 -2.18 -8.25 -7.30
N ALA A 206 -1.87 -7.94 -8.56
CA ALA A 206 -2.80 -7.26 -9.44
C ALA A 206 -3.96 -8.18 -9.83
N ILE A 207 -5.18 -7.65 -9.82
CA ILE A 207 -6.39 -8.32 -10.30
C ILE A 207 -6.45 -8.11 -11.81
N LEU A 208 -6.29 -9.17 -12.60
CA LEU A 208 -6.17 -9.06 -14.07
C LEU A 208 -7.51 -9.20 -14.80
N ALA A 209 -8.50 -9.82 -14.16
CA ALA A 209 -9.84 -9.95 -14.69
C ALA A 209 -10.86 -10.04 -13.56
N LEU A 210 -12.10 -9.65 -13.85
CA LEU A 210 -13.27 -9.87 -13.00
C LEU A 210 -14.21 -10.90 -13.66
N ASP A 211 -14.95 -11.64 -12.84
CA ASP A 211 -16.04 -12.51 -13.28
C ASP A 211 -17.33 -11.72 -13.56
N GLU A 212 -18.41 -12.42 -13.94
CA GLU A 212 -19.71 -11.79 -14.23
C GLU A 212 -20.35 -11.11 -13.01
N ALA A 213 -19.93 -11.46 -11.79
CA ALA A 213 -20.37 -10.85 -10.54
C ALA A 213 -19.42 -9.74 -10.06
N GLY A 214 -18.37 -9.44 -10.82
CA GLY A 214 -17.39 -8.41 -10.47
C GLY A 214 -16.36 -8.84 -9.42
N ASN A 215 -16.23 -10.15 -9.13
CA ASN A 215 -15.19 -10.66 -8.24
C ASN A 215 -13.90 -10.93 -9.02
N PRO A 216 -12.72 -10.94 -8.36
CA PRO A 216 -11.47 -11.36 -8.99
C PRO A 216 -11.60 -12.73 -9.69
N ALA A 217 -11.17 -12.80 -10.95
CA ALA A 217 -11.18 -14.01 -11.78
C ALA A 217 -9.78 -14.47 -12.22
N SER A 218 -8.77 -13.60 -12.13
CA SER A 218 -7.36 -13.96 -12.31
C SER A 218 -6.44 -12.94 -11.68
N TYR A 219 -5.22 -13.39 -11.35
CA TYR A 219 -4.20 -12.59 -10.68
C TYR A 219 -2.89 -12.55 -11.45
N GLY A 220 -2.15 -11.46 -11.28
CA GLY A 220 -0.73 -11.38 -11.58
C GLY A 220 0.11 -12.15 -10.56
N PRO A 221 1.45 -12.06 -10.65
CA PRO A 221 2.33 -12.66 -9.65
C PRO A 221 2.10 -12.05 -8.26
N LEU A 222 2.27 -12.87 -7.21
CA LEU A 222 2.37 -12.36 -5.84
C LEU A 222 3.69 -11.59 -5.68
N VAL A 223 3.58 -10.36 -5.19
CA VAL A 223 4.70 -9.49 -4.83
C VAL A 223 4.78 -9.42 -3.31
N LEU A 224 5.91 -9.82 -2.74
CA LEU A 224 6.17 -9.69 -1.32
C LEU A 224 6.57 -8.25 -0.97
N ILE A 225 5.88 -7.67 0.00
CA ILE A 225 6.27 -6.44 0.69
C ILE A 225 6.86 -6.84 2.03
N GLY A 226 8.17 -6.77 2.13
CA GLY A 226 8.91 -7.15 3.32
C GLY A 226 8.83 -6.11 4.43
N ALA A 227 9.13 -6.57 5.65
CA ALA A 227 9.32 -5.70 6.80
C ALA A 227 10.38 -4.61 6.55
N SER A 228 10.31 -3.54 7.33
CA SER A 228 11.25 -2.43 7.23
C SER A 228 12.68 -2.88 7.46
N GLY A 229 13.60 -2.32 6.67
CA GLY A 229 15.01 -2.71 6.68
C GLY A 229 15.35 -3.95 5.87
N CYS A 230 14.40 -4.51 5.09
CA CYS A 230 14.73 -5.50 4.07
C CYS A 230 15.62 -4.90 2.95
N VAL A 231 16.22 -5.77 2.13
CA VAL A 231 17.27 -5.38 1.16
C VAL A 231 16.83 -5.63 -0.29
N ASP A 232 17.32 -4.77 -1.19
CA ASP A 232 17.16 -4.91 -2.64
C ASP A 232 17.49 -6.35 -3.12
N PRO A 233 16.67 -6.95 -3.99
CA PRO A 233 15.57 -6.36 -4.77
C PRO A 233 14.19 -6.36 -4.11
N ALA A 234 14.09 -6.62 -2.80
CA ALA A 234 12.79 -6.66 -2.13
C ALA A 234 12.16 -5.26 -2.00
N ILE A 235 10.84 -5.18 -2.16
CA ILE A 235 10.05 -4.02 -1.76
C ILE A 235 9.90 -4.07 -0.25
N CYS A 236 10.17 -2.98 0.46
CA CYS A 236 10.05 -2.93 1.92
C CYS A 236 9.21 -1.74 2.37
N TYR A 237 8.64 -1.85 3.56
CA TYR A 237 8.14 -0.68 4.27
C TYR A 237 9.27 0.31 4.56
N GLY A 238 9.06 1.56 4.15
CA GLY A 238 9.73 2.71 4.73
C GLY A 238 9.01 3.12 6.01
N ILE A 239 9.78 3.52 7.04
CA ILE A 239 9.21 4.15 8.23
C ILE A 239 9.04 5.63 7.94
N THR A 240 7.79 6.09 7.95
CA THR A 240 7.48 7.48 7.64
C THR A 240 7.77 8.41 8.83
N ASP A 241 7.70 9.71 8.58
CA ASP A 241 7.76 10.75 9.60
C ASP A 241 6.46 10.91 10.42
N LEU A 242 5.43 10.13 10.08
CA LEU A 242 4.15 10.14 10.76
C LEU A 242 4.14 9.13 11.92
N MET A 243 3.83 9.63 13.12
CA MET A 243 3.75 8.83 14.33
C MET A 243 2.52 9.23 15.14
N HIS A 244 1.79 8.26 15.63
CA HIS A 244 0.62 8.47 16.47
C HIS A 244 0.69 7.65 17.74
N SER A 245 -0.05 8.09 18.75
CA SER A 245 -0.47 7.22 19.84
C SER A 245 -1.75 6.53 19.39
N TYR A 246 -1.74 5.21 19.24
CA TYR A 246 -2.92 4.43 18.84
C TYR A 246 -3.59 3.80 20.05
N SER A 247 -4.91 3.72 19.99
CA SER A 247 -5.72 2.77 20.75
C SER A 247 -6.05 1.60 19.84
N MET A 248 -5.76 0.38 20.28
CA MET A 248 -6.20 -0.86 19.61
C MET A 248 -7.53 -1.28 20.24
N LEU A 249 -8.53 -1.57 19.41
CA LEU A 249 -9.85 -1.98 19.86
C LEU A 249 -10.31 -3.21 19.10
N GLN A 250 -10.85 -4.18 19.83
CA GLN A 250 -11.34 -5.43 19.26
C GLN A 250 -12.65 -5.88 19.93
N ASN A 251 -13.48 -6.62 19.20
CA ASN A 251 -14.65 -7.30 19.77
C ASN A 251 -14.46 -8.83 19.79
N ASN A 252 -15.54 -9.58 20.04
CA ASN A 252 -15.48 -11.03 20.09
C ASN A 252 -15.11 -11.61 18.71
N PRO A 253 -14.09 -12.50 18.62
CA PRO A 253 -13.75 -13.16 17.36
C PRO A 253 -14.88 -14.05 16.83
N ASN A 254 -15.90 -14.36 17.63
CA ASN A 254 -17.03 -15.18 17.21
C ASN A 254 -18.35 -14.41 17.25
N ALA A 255 -19.20 -14.68 16.26
CA ALA A 255 -20.51 -14.07 16.14
C ALA A 255 -21.45 -14.44 17.33
N PRO A 256 -22.38 -13.53 17.73
CA PRO A 256 -22.59 -12.20 17.17
C PRO A 256 -21.61 -11.16 17.74
N GLN A 257 -21.09 -10.32 16.84
CA GLN A 257 -20.24 -9.19 17.17
C GLN A 257 -21.01 -7.98 17.72
N SER A 258 -20.29 -7.10 18.43
CA SER A 258 -20.79 -5.86 19.03
C SER A 258 -19.71 -4.77 18.98
N PHE A 259 -19.91 -3.65 19.71
CA PHE A 259 -18.89 -2.61 19.82
C PHE A 259 -17.53 -3.16 20.27
N PRO A 260 -16.43 -2.76 19.61
CA PRO A 260 -15.09 -3.15 20.04
C PRO A 260 -14.71 -2.41 21.33
N VAL A 261 -13.82 -3.01 22.10
CA VAL A 261 -13.29 -2.45 23.35
C VAL A 261 -11.78 -2.31 23.25
N GLU A 262 -11.22 -1.32 23.94
CA GLU A 262 -9.78 -1.07 23.89
C GLU A 262 -9.00 -2.20 24.57
N THR A 263 -8.10 -2.83 23.83
CA THR A 263 -7.22 -3.91 24.30
C THR A 263 -5.89 -3.34 24.79
N GLU A 264 -5.32 -2.40 24.04
CA GLU A 264 -4.03 -1.80 24.34
C GLU A 264 -3.81 -0.43 23.69
N ARG A 265 -2.65 0.17 23.98
CA ARG A 265 -2.17 1.41 23.38
C ARG A 265 -0.68 1.38 23.16
N SER A 266 -0.27 1.95 22.06
CA SER A 266 1.15 2.10 21.71
C SER A 266 1.40 3.39 20.94
N MET A 267 2.65 3.85 20.95
CA MET A 267 3.10 4.94 20.09
C MET A 267 3.85 4.33 18.92
N GLU A 268 3.36 4.53 17.71
CA GLU A 268 3.77 3.75 16.54
C GLU A 268 3.91 4.65 15.33
N SER A 269 4.86 4.31 14.48
CA SER A 269 5.06 4.94 13.19
C SER A 269 4.19 4.30 12.11
N VAL A 270 3.89 5.03 11.04
CA VAL A 270 3.28 4.44 9.85
C VAL A 270 4.39 3.84 8.97
N GLY A 271 4.38 2.52 8.81
CA GLY A 271 5.17 1.82 7.79
C GLY A 271 4.42 1.85 6.45
N MET A 272 5.09 2.22 5.37
CA MET A 272 4.44 2.30 4.06
C MET A 272 5.40 1.98 2.91
N ALA A 273 4.89 1.26 1.92
CA ALA A 273 5.61 0.85 0.73
C ALA A 273 4.81 1.20 -0.53
N PHE A 274 5.50 1.64 -1.56
CA PHE A 274 4.97 1.80 -2.91
C PHE A 274 5.28 0.57 -3.75
N VAL A 275 4.25 -0.02 -4.35
CA VAL A 275 4.34 -1.16 -5.27
C VAL A 275 3.97 -0.67 -6.66
N SER A 276 4.96 -0.52 -7.54
CA SER A 276 4.73 -0.04 -8.91
C SER A 276 3.97 -1.07 -9.75
N LEU A 277 3.29 -0.60 -10.79
CA LEU A 277 2.61 -1.49 -11.74
C LEU A 277 3.59 -2.42 -12.47
N GLN A 278 4.83 -1.98 -12.69
CA GLN A 278 5.91 -2.84 -13.19
C GLN A 278 6.22 -3.99 -12.20
N ALA A 279 6.32 -3.69 -10.90
CA ALA A 279 6.57 -4.70 -9.88
C ALA A 279 5.42 -5.72 -9.78
N LEU A 280 4.18 -5.28 -10.00
CA LEU A 280 3.00 -6.15 -10.10
C LEU A 280 2.95 -6.98 -11.40
N GLY A 281 3.94 -6.86 -12.27
CA GLY A 281 4.06 -7.63 -13.51
C GLY A 281 3.11 -7.17 -14.63
N LEU A 282 2.59 -5.94 -14.55
CA LEU A 282 1.77 -5.38 -15.62
C LEU A 282 2.64 -4.89 -16.78
N SER A 283 2.07 -4.91 -17.98
CA SER A 283 2.67 -4.38 -19.20
C SER A 283 2.13 -2.98 -19.53
N PRO A 284 2.86 -2.17 -20.33
CA PRO A 284 2.35 -0.88 -20.76
C PRO A 284 0.98 -0.98 -21.43
N GLY A 285 0.06 -0.08 -21.06
CA GLY A 285 -1.33 -0.05 -21.56
C GLY A 285 -2.21 -1.23 -21.14
N GLN A 286 -1.71 -2.17 -20.34
CA GLN A 286 -2.52 -3.28 -19.85
C GLN A 286 -3.63 -2.77 -18.91
N ARG A 287 -4.86 -3.20 -19.17
CA ARG A 287 -5.97 -3.00 -18.23
C ARG A 287 -5.86 -4.00 -17.08
N TYR A 288 -6.10 -3.52 -15.86
CA TYR A 288 -6.21 -4.33 -14.65
C TYR A 288 -7.37 -3.78 -13.80
N TYR A 289 -7.80 -4.51 -12.78
CA TYR A 289 -9.01 -4.22 -12.01
C TYR A 289 -8.73 -3.94 -10.52
N GLY A 290 -7.48 -3.58 -10.22
CA GLY A 290 -7.02 -3.25 -8.87
C GLY A 290 -6.05 -4.27 -8.30
N VAL A 291 -6.00 -4.35 -6.97
CA VAL A 291 -5.05 -5.21 -6.25
C VAL A 291 -5.74 -5.94 -5.11
N SER A 292 -5.23 -7.13 -4.80
CA SER A 292 -5.57 -7.84 -3.57
C SER A 292 -4.37 -7.91 -2.65
N LEU A 293 -4.61 -7.77 -1.35
CA LEU A 293 -3.65 -8.05 -0.28
C LEU A 293 -3.90 -9.45 0.30
N PHE A 294 -2.80 -10.12 0.64
CA PHE A 294 -2.76 -11.49 1.18
C PHE A 294 -1.75 -11.54 2.34
N ALA A 295 -1.95 -12.48 3.26
CA ALA A 295 -0.96 -12.81 4.27
C ALA A 295 0.38 -13.29 3.65
N ASP A 296 1.47 -13.15 4.40
CA ASP A 296 2.81 -13.57 3.92
C ASP A 296 2.95 -15.09 3.75
N ASP A 297 2.16 -15.90 4.43
CA ASP A 297 2.20 -17.36 4.28
C ASP A 297 1.36 -17.90 3.10
N VAL A 298 0.66 -17.03 2.35
CA VAL A 298 -0.05 -17.42 1.13
C VAL A 298 0.93 -17.68 -0.02
N ASP A 299 0.95 -18.91 -0.55
CA ASP A 299 1.79 -19.32 -1.67
C ASP A 299 0.94 -19.79 -2.87
N SER A 300 1.05 -19.11 -4.01
CA SER A 300 0.35 -19.44 -5.26
C SER A 300 0.65 -20.83 -5.85
N THR A 301 1.68 -21.53 -5.37
CA THR A 301 1.99 -22.91 -5.75
C THR A 301 1.20 -23.94 -4.95
N ASN A 302 0.78 -23.58 -3.74
CA ASN A 302 0.05 -24.45 -2.81
C ASN A 302 -1.42 -24.04 -2.65
N HIS A 303 -1.73 -22.76 -2.84
CA HIS A 303 -3.03 -22.16 -2.63
C HIS A 303 -3.61 -21.61 -3.93
N ASN A 304 -4.94 -21.63 -4.04
CA ASN A 304 -5.67 -21.02 -5.14
C ASN A 304 -6.06 -19.60 -4.73
N LEU A 305 -5.42 -18.58 -5.33
CA LEU A 305 -5.68 -17.18 -4.98
C LEU A 305 -7.15 -16.74 -5.16
N LEU A 306 -7.93 -17.45 -5.97
CA LEU A 306 -9.35 -17.19 -6.17
C LEU A 306 -10.24 -17.80 -5.07
N ASP A 307 -9.70 -18.70 -4.26
CA ASP A 307 -10.41 -19.46 -3.23
C ASP A 307 -9.77 -19.23 -1.86
N PRO A 308 -10.30 -18.28 -1.07
CA PRO A 308 -9.84 -17.98 0.28
C PRO A 308 -9.76 -19.21 1.20
N THR A 309 -10.64 -20.20 1.01
CA THR A 309 -10.65 -21.43 1.84
C THR A 309 -9.46 -22.36 1.58
N SER A 310 -8.62 -22.00 0.61
CA SER A 310 -7.36 -22.69 0.35
C SER A 310 -6.17 -22.10 1.09
N PHE A 311 -6.35 -21.00 1.82
CA PHE A 311 -5.28 -20.31 2.55
C PHE A 311 -5.07 -20.92 3.94
N PRO A 312 -3.97 -20.59 4.65
CA PRO A 312 -3.70 -21.16 5.96
C PRO A 312 -4.64 -20.68 7.08
N ASP A 313 -5.33 -21.60 7.75
CA ASP A 313 -6.13 -21.32 8.97
C ASP A 313 -5.27 -21.04 10.23
N ASN A 314 -3.97 -20.81 10.06
CA ASN A 314 -3.02 -20.67 11.17
C ASN A 314 -2.07 -19.48 11.00
N THR A 315 -2.41 -18.54 10.11
CA THR A 315 -1.69 -17.29 9.92
C THR A 315 -1.54 -16.54 11.25
N SER A 316 -0.29 -16.22 11.59
CA SER A 316 0.10 -15.35 12.71
C SER A 316 1.58 -15.00 12.62
N ASP A 317 2.01 -13.90 13.25
CA ASP A 317 3.41 -13.58 13.43
C ASP A 317 4.04 -14.52 14.48
N ASP A 318 4.76 -15.52 14.00
CA ASP A 318 5.49 -16.49 14.81
C ASP A 318 6.63 -15.90 15.65
N TYR A 319 7.01 -14.62 15.45
CA TYR A 319 8.23 -14.05 16.03
C TYR A 319 8.04 -13.14 17.24
N ILE A 320 6.83 -12.64 17.52
CA ILE A 320 6.62 -11.63 18.57
C ILE A 320 5.52 -12.04 19.57
N VAL A 321 4.26 -12.11 19.14
CA VAL A 321 3.10 -12.43 19.99
C VAL A 321 2.14 -13.34 19.21
N VAL A 322 1.65 -14.40 19.87
CA VAL A 322 0.63 -15.27 19.25
C VAL A 322 -0.64 -14.45 19.01
N GLY A 323 -1.14 -14.47 17.78
CA GLY A 323 -2.31 -13.69 17.36
C GLY A 323 -1.97 -12.39 16.64
N ASP A 324 -0.74 -11.90 16.75
CA ASP A 324 -0.27 -10.69 16.05
C ASP A 324 -0.17 -10.95 14.54
N ASP A 325 -0.50 -9.98 13.71
CA ASP A 325 -0.30 -10.01 12.26
C ASP A 325 -0.38 -8.58 11.67
N ALA A 326 -0.45 -8.42 10.34
CA ALA A 326 -0.40 -7.12 9.70
C ALA A 326 -1.52 -6.16 10.11
N ASP A 327 -1.14 -4.99 10.59
CA ASP A 327 -2.03 -3.89 10.92
C ASP A 327 -2.17 -2.91 9.75
N ILE A 328 -3.27 -3.01 9.03
CA ILE A 328 -3.45 -2.31 7.76
C ILE A 328 -4.17 -0.97 7.96
N TYR A 329 -3.55 0.11 7.53
CA TYR A 329 -4.17 1.44 7.56
C TYR A 329 -5.33 1.55 6.57
N GLY A 330 -6.21 2.54 6.80
CA GLY A 330 -6.91 3.16 5.67
C GLY A 330 -5.92 3.85 4.71
N GLY A 331 -6.40 4.62 3.74
CA GLY A 331 -5.50 5.35 2.84
C GLY A 331 -5.09 4.59 1.58
N LEU A 332 -5.36 3.28 1.52
CA LEU A 332 -4.74 2.39 0.52
C LEU A 332 -5.58 2.17 -0.73
N SER A 333 -6.82 2.65 -0.75
CA SER A 333 -7.76 2.39 -1.85
C SER A 333 -7.34 2.98 -3.20
N GLY A 334 -6.38 3.91 -3.21
CA GLY A 334 -5.96 4.63 -4.42
C GLY A 334 -4.88 3.92 -5.21
N TYR A 335 -4.80 4.24 -6.52
CA TYR A 335 -3.50 4.28 -7.16
C TYR A 335 -2.87 5.66 -6.99
N PHE A 336 -1.55 5.69 -7.07
CA PHE A 336 -0.75 6.90 -6.98
C PHE A 336 0.14 7.00 -8.21
N ALA A 337 0.33 8.22 -8.69
CA ALA A 337 1.12 8.52 -9.88
C ALA A 337 2.13 9.63 -9.59
N GLY A 338 3.33 9.50 -10.15
CA GLY A 338 4.34 10.56 -10.06
C GLY A 338 3.81 11.88 -10.61
N ALA A 339 3.99 12.97 -9.87
CA ALA A 339 3.43 14.29 -10.17
C ALA A 339 3.85 14.89 -11.53
N ALA A 340 4.87 14.31 -12.17
CA ALA A 340 5.34 14.71 -13.50
C ALA A 340 4.59 14.00 -14.65
N LEU A 341 3.74 13.02 -14.35
CA LEU A 341 2.92 12.33 -15.35
C LEU A 341 1.66 13.12 -15.70
N ASN A 342 1.22 12.99 -16.94
CA ASN A 342 -0.10 13.46 -17.35
C ASN A 342 -1.10 12.32 -17.18
N GLU A 343 -2.18 12.59 -16.46
CA GLU A 343 -3.24 11.62 -16.22
C GLU A 343 -4.51 12.02 -16.99
N VAL A 344 -5.16 11.03 -17.61
CA VAL A 344 -6.49 11.17 -18.20
C VAL A 344 -7.37 10.10 -17.59
N ALA A 345 -8.46 10.52 -16.93
CA ALA A 345 -9.37 9.65 -16.20
C ALA A 345 -10.82 9.81 -16.68
N GLY A 346 -11.59 8.73 -16.65
CA GLY A 346 -13.01 8.68 -16.97
C GLY A 346 -13.54 7.25 -17.09
N SER A 347 -14.85 7.10 -16.98
CA SER A 347 -15.53 5.81 -17.07
C SER A 347 -16.52 5.79 -18.24
N VAL A 348 -16.71 4.62 -18.85
CA VAL A 348 -17.74 4.39 -19.88
C VAL A 348 -18.72 3.35 -19.35
N PHE A 349 -19.97 3.75 -19.17
CA PHE A 349 -21.04 2.92 -18.61
C PHE A 349 -22.33 3.07 -19.41
N LEU A 350 -23.25 2.12 -19.26
CA LEU A 350 -24.58 2.18 -19.84
C LEU A 350 -25.52 2.95 -18.91
N ASP A 351 -25.77 4.23 -19.22
CA ASP A 351 -26.75 5.06 -18.51
C ASP A 351 -28.18 4.63 -18.86
N ALA A 352 -28.68 3.60 -18.17
CA ALA A 352 -29.95 2.96 -18.46
C ALA A 352 -31.13 3.79 -17.95
N ASN A 353 -30.92 4.62 -16.92
CA ASN A 353 -31.95 5.44 -16.32
C ASN A 353 -31.89 6.94 -16.71
N GLY A 354 -30.85 7.35 -17.45
CA GLY A 354 -30.69 8.68 -18.03
C GLY A 354 -30.23 9.75 -17.03
N ASN A 355 -29.60 9.37 -15.92
CA ASN A 355 -29.18 10.31 -14.87
C ASN A 355 -27.74 10.83 -15.06
N GLY A 356 -26.99 10.28 -16.02
CA GLY A 356 -25.60 10.64 -16.29
C GLY A 356 -24.60 10.24 -15.20
N GLN A 357 -24.96 9.31 -14.31
CA GLN A 357 -24.11 8.76 -13.26
C GLN A 357 -24.11 7.23 -13.34
N PRO A 358 -22.96 6.58 -13.15
CA PRO A 358 -22.93 5.12 -13.07
C PRO A 358 -23.67 4.67 -11.80
N ASP A 359 -24.70 3.86 -11.97
CA ASP A 359 -25.46 3.30 -10.84
C ASP A 359 -25.21 1.80 -10.63
N ASP A 360 -25.48 1.32 -9.41
CA ASP A 360 -25.45 -0.10 -9.08
C ASP A 360 -26.40 -0.89 -10.01
N GLY A 361 -25.82 -1.78 -10.81
CA GLY A 361 -26.54 -2.59 -11.82
C GLY A 361 -26.44 -2.06 -13.26
N GLU A 362 -25.84 -0.90 -13.48
CA GLU A 362 -25.48 -0.41 -14.81
C GLU A 362 -24.13 -0.99 -15.23
N ALA A 363 -24.19 -2.17 -15.89
CA ALA A 363 -22.98 -2.82 -16.37
C ALA A 363 -22.19 -1.89 -17.32
N GLY A 364 -20.86 -1.91 -17.18
CA GLY A 364 -19.97 -1.27 -18.13
C GLY A 364 -20.18 -1.79 -19.56
N ILE A 365 -19.90 -0.95 -20.56
CA ILE A 365 -20.03 -1.37 -21.95
C ILE A 365 -18.78 -2.18 -22.34
N SER A 366 -18.96 -3.47 -22.60
CA SER A 366 -17.87 -4.32 -23.10
C SER A 366 -17.42 -3.88 -24.50
N ASN A 367 -16.14 -4.06 -24.82
CA ASN A 367 -15.55 -3.78 -26.14
C ASN A 367 -15.59 -2.31 -26.60
N VAL A 368 -15.54 -1.36 -25.65
CA VAL A 368 -15.26 0.04 -25.97
C VAL A 368 -13.74 0.23 -26.13
N SER A 369 -13.31 0.58 -27.34
CA SER A 369 -11.93 0.99 -27.61
C SER A 369 -11.78 2.49 -27.39
N ILE A 370 -10.82 2.88 -26.55
CA ILE A 370 -10.41 4.27 -26.36
C ILE A 370 -8.99 4.38 -26.93
N ILE A 371 -8.80 5.28 -27.89
CA ILE A 371 -7.49 5.60 -28.45
C ILE A 371 -7.17 7.03 -28.00
N LEU A 372 -6.11 7.17 -27.23
CA LEU A 372 -5.57 8.48 -26.86
C LEU A 372 -4.63 8.95 -27.97
N TYR A 373 -4.54 10.25 -28.18
CA TYR A 373 -3.62 10.85 -29.14
C TYR A 373 -2.72 11.86 -28.42
N SER A 374 -1.43 11.89 -28.77
CA SER A 374 -0.52 12.98 -28.43
C SER A 374 -0.84 14.16 -29.34
N ASP A 375 -1.29 15.27 -28.76
CA ASP A 375 -1.49 16.54 -29.49
C ASP A 375 -0.12 17.19 -29.74
N GLU A 376 0.50 16.83 -30.87
CA GLU A 376 1.88 17.21 -31.19
C GLU A 376 2.02 18.70 -31.51
N ASN A 377 0.93 19.37 -31.87
CA ASN A 377 0.93 20.77 -32.28
C ASN A 377 0.22 21.71 -31.28
N GLY A 378 -0.40 21.16 -30.24
CA GLY A 378 -1.00 21.88 -29.13
C GLY A 378 -2.29 22.64 -29.49
N ASN A 379 -3.00 22.22 -30.53
CA ASN A 379 -4.19 22.94 -31.01
C ASN A 379 -5.52 22.39 -30.43
N GLY A 380 -5.48 21.29 -29.68
CA GLY A 380 -6.64 20.65 -29.06
C GLY A 380 -7.60 19.95 -30.04
N LEU A 381 -7.16 19.65 -31.26
CA LEU A 381 -7.90 18.90 -32.28
C LEU A 381 -7.07 17.68 -32.69
N ILE A 382 -7.74 16.56 -32.99
CA ILE A 382 -7.05 15.39 -33.57
C ILE A 382 -6.74 15.70 -35.03
N ASP A 383 -5.45 15.79 -35.36
CA ASP A 383 -4.93 15.98 -36.70
C ASP A 383 -4.34 14.68 -37.26
N GLU A 384 -5.06 14.05 -38.19
CA GLU A 384 -4.61 12.81 -38.84
C GLU A 384 -3.22 12.98 -39.48
N GLY A 385 -2.27 12.14 -39.05
CA GLY A 385 -0.90 12.13 -39.55
C GLY A 385 0.03 13.18 -38.92
N VAL A 386 -0.48 14.03 -38.03
CA VAL A 386 0.32 14.87 -37.13
C VAL A 386 0.33 14.23 -35.74
N ASP A 387 -0.86 14.02 -35.18
CA ASP A 387 -1.01 13.45 -33.84
C ASP A 387 -0.81 11.93 -33.87
N GLN A 388 -0.03 11.45 -32.91
CA GLN A 388 0.29 10.04 -32.80
C GLN A 388 -0.66 9.37 -31.80
N PRO A 389 -1.28 8.23 -32.16
CA PRO A 389 -2.00 7.44 -31.19
C PRO A 389 -1.05 6.96 -30.10
N LEU A 390 -1.51 7.00 -28.86
CA LEU A 390 -0.83 6.49 -27.69
C LEU A 390 -1.40 5.10 -27.37
N GLY A 391 -0.52 4.10 -27.26
CA GLY A 391 -0.89 2.68 -27.05
C GLY A 391 -0.87 1.84 -28.33
N ASP A 392 -1.02 0.52 -28.19
CA ASP A 392 -1.17 -0.39 -29.35
C ASP A 392 -2.64 -0.40 -29.84
N PRO A 393 -2.88 -0.43 -31.17
CA PRO A 393 -4.21 -0.32 -31.78
C PRO A 393 -5.15 -1.51 -31.55
#